data_AF-A0A413IJS5-F1
#
_entry.id   AF-A0A413IJS5-F1
#
_cell.length_a   1.000
_cell.length_b   1.000
_cell.length_c   1.000
_cell.angle_alpha   90.00
_cell.angle_beta   90.00
_cell.angle_gamma   90.00
#
_symmetry.space_group_name_H-M   'P 1'
#
loop_
_entity.id
_entity.type
_entity.pdbx_description
1 polymer ?
#
loop_
_entity_poly.entity_id
_entity_poly.type
_entity_poly.pdbx_seq_one_letter_code
_entity_poly.pdbx_strand_id
1 'polypeptide(L)'
;MKNNDNDKLIGENKEEEKDKKETRRILRLEARVTEDEYTKALELAQSCGLTMSDYVRRTALGHRPHLRLTEREAEALCSLSDARGDLIRIVAAVKSIQADKRAIYFSDTRFVEQWMKAATKLISRWNQIEAYLNE
;
A
#
# COMPACT_ATOMS: atom_id res chain seq x y z
N MET A 1 15.99 -59.45 -26.57
CA MET A 1 16.02 -58.62 -27.80
C MET A 1 14.58 -58.32 -28.16
N LYS A 2 14.06 -57.10 -28.17
CA LYS A 2 14.69 -55.76 -28.18
C LYS A 2 13.80 -54.81 -27.35
N ASN A 3 14.46 -53.90 -26.64
CA ASN A 3 13.88 -52.64 -26.19
C ASN A 3 13.45 -51.81 -27.40
N ASN A 4 12.42 -50.98 -27.23
CA ASN A 4 12.44 -49.61 -27.73
C ASN A 4 11.37 -48.81 -26.98
N ASP A 5 11.87 -48.08 -26.00
CA ASP A 5 11.27 -46.91 -25.41
C ASP A 5 10.99 -45.81 -26.45
N ASN A 6 10.20 -44.84 -26.03
CA ASN A 6 10.04 -43.49 -26.58
C ASN A 6 9.07 -43.34 -27.76
N ASP A 7 7.77 -43.15 -27.46
CA ASP A 7 7.00 -42.03 -28.05
C ASP A 7 5.61 -41.79 -27.43
N LYS A 8 5.48 -41.78 -26.09
CA LYS A 8 4.17 -41.45 -25.48
C LYS A 8 4.20 -40.56 -24.25
N LEU A 9 5.19 -39.68 -24.15
CA LEU A 9 5.32 -38.69 -23.06
C LEU A 9 5.17 -37.23 -23.51
N ILE A 10 4.41 -36.96 -24.58
CA ILE A 10 4.09 -35.58 -25.00
C ILE A 10 2.57 -35.38 -25.05
N GLY A 11 1.86 -35.89 -24.04
CA GLY A 11 0.40 -35.83 -23.97
C GLY A 11 -0.17 -35.02 -22.81
N GLU A 12 0.63 -34.60 -21.82
CA GLU A 12 0.08 -34.14 -20.54
C GLU A 12 0.54 -32.74 -20.09
N ASN A 13 1.30 -32.00 -20.90
CA ASN A 13 1.77 -30.64 -20.56
C ASN A 13 1.07 -29.54 -21.38
N LYS A 14 -0.24 -29.63 -21.58
CA LYS A 14 -1.03 -28.57 -22.28
C LYS A 14 -2.29 -28.11 -21.55
N GLU A 15 -2.47 -28.46 -20.27
CA GLU A 15 -3.65 -28.04 -19.51
C GLU A 15 -3.37 -27.11 -18.32
N GLU A 16 -2.11 -26.93 -17.91
CA GLU A 16 -1.79 -26.09 -16.75
C GLU A 16 -1.46 -24.61 -17.07
N GLU A 17 -1.56 -24.20 -18.33
CA GLU A 17 -1.27 -22.82 -18.76
C GLU A 17 -2.54 -22.00 -19.03
N LYS A 18 -3.64 -22.30 -18.31
CA LYS A 18 -4.97 -21.76 -18.62
C LYS A 18 -5.68 -21.02 -17.48
N ASP A 19 -5.01 -20.57 -16.43
CA ASP A 19 -5.68 -19.85 -15.32
C ASP A 19 -5.04 -18.52 -14.91
N LYS A 20 -4.52 -17.78 -15.90
CA LYS A 20 -4.40 -16.31 -15.80
C LYS A 20 -4.97 -15.62 -17.05
N LYS A 21 -6.11 -16.09 -17.55
CA LYS A 21 -6.96 -15.22 -18.36
C LYS A 21 -7.50 -14.16 -17.43
N GLU A 22 -6.82 -13.03 -17.36
CA GLU A 22 -7.36 -11.78 -16.82
C GLU A 22 -8.81 -11.65 -17.31
N THR A 23 -9.75 -11.82 -16.39
CA THR A 23 -11.17 -12.00 -16.72
C THR A 23 -11.66 -10.72 -17.36
N ARG A 24 -11.73 -10.69 -18.70
CA ARG A 24 -12.15 -9.49 -19.43
C ARG A 24 -13.52 -9.08 -18.94
N ARG A 25 -13.64 -7.81 -18.55
CA ARG A 25 -14.89 -7.22 -18.06
C ARG A 25 -15.83 -7.04 -19.26
N ILE A 26 -16.76 -7.98 -19.46
CA ILE A 26 -17.68 -8.03 -20.62
C ILE A 26 -19.11 -7.58 -20.29
N LEU A 27 -19.50 -7.59 -19.01
CA LEU A 27 -20.83 -7.16 -18.55
C LEU A 27 -20.85 -5.64 -18.34
N ARG A 28 -22.01 -5.02 -18.60
CA ARG A 28 -22.22 -3.57 -18.46
C ARG A 28 -23.10 -3.25 -17.26
N LEU A 29 -22.73 -2.18 -16.56
CA LEU A 29 -23.54 -1.51 -15.55
C LEU A 29 -23.97 -0.17 -16.14
N GLU A 30 -25.27 0.07 -16.20
CA GLU A 30 -25.85 1.28 -16.80
C GLU A 30 -26.81 1.92 -15.79
N ALA A 31 -26.68 3.23 -15.60
CA ALA A 31 -27.55 4.02 -14.74
C ALA A 31 -27.93 5.30 -15.50
N ARG A 32 -29.21 5.67 -15.46
CA ARG A 32 -29.65 6.97 -15.96
C ARG A 32 -29.34 8.01 -14.90
N VAL A 33 -28.67 9.07 -15.32
CA VAL A 33 -28.26 10.18 -14.47
C VAL A 33 -28.68 11.49 -15.11
N THR A 34 -28.90 12.49 -14.28
CA THR A 34 -29.03 13.88 -14.70
C THR A 34 -27.67 14.44 -15.12
N GLU A 35 -27.67 15.59 -15.79
CA GLU A 35 -26.43 16.28 -16.19
C GLU A 35 -25.57 16.66 -14.98
N ASP A 36 -26.19 17.17 -13.92
CA ASP A 36 -25.51 17.55 -12.67
C ASP A 36 -24.89 16.37 -11.93
N GLU A 37 -25.54 15.20 -11.94
CA GLU A 37 -24.98 13.98 -11.36
C GLU A 37 -23.77 13.48 -12.15
N TYR A 38 -23.83 13.57 -13.49
CA TYR A 38 -22.73 13.16 -14.34
C TYR A 38 -21.50 14.06 -14.18
N THR A 39 -21.67 15.39 -14.17
CA THR A 39 -20.56 16.33 -14.00
C THR A 39 -19.89 16.15 -12.65
N LYS A 40 -20.66 16.01 -11.57
CA LYS A 40 -20.13 15.74 -10.23
C LYS A 40 -19.35 14.42 -10.17
N ALA A 41 -19.86 13.35 -10.77
CA ALA A 41 -19.16 12.08 -10.82
C ALA A 41 -17.86 12.18 -11.63
N LEU A 42 -17.83 13.01 -12.67
CA LEU A 42 -16.66 13.22 -13.52
C LEU A 42 -15.56 13.97 -12.77
N GLU A 43 -15.93 15.05 -12.06
CA GLU A 43 -15.00 15.81 -11.21
C GLU A 43 -14.40 14.91 -10.13
N LEU A 44 -15.23 14.11 -9.44
CA LEU A 44 -14.76 13.17 -8.43
C LEU A 44 -13.79 12.14 -9.03
N ALA A 45 -14.13 11.53 -10.16
CA ALA A 45 -13.26 10.58 -10.85
C ALA A 45 -11.90 11.20 -11.22
N GLN A 46 -11.92 12.41 -11.80
CA GLN A 46 -10.70 13.15 -12.16
C GLN A 46 -9.86 13.49 -10.93
N SER A 47 -10.49 13.92 -9.85
CA SER A 47 -9.82 14.25 -8.59
C SER A 47 -9.12 13.03 -7.97
N CYS A 48 -9.69 11.83 -8.14
CA CYS A 48 -9.08 10.56 -7.74
C CYS A 48 -8.07 10.01 -8.76
N GLY A 49 -7.86 10.68 -9.91
CA GLY A 49 -7.01 10.18 -11.00
C GLY A 49 -7.56 8.94 -11.71
N LEU A 50 -8.88 8.75 -11.72
CA LEU A 50 -9.57 7.61 -12.30
C LEU A 50 -10.40 8.02 -13.53
N THR A 51 -10.65 7.06 -14.43
CA THR A 51 -11.68 7.22 -15.44
C THR A 51 -13.07 7.09 -14.79
N MET A 52 -14.11 7.66 -15.41
CA MET A 52 -15.48 7.54 -14.92
C MET A 52 -15.89 6.07 -14.68
N SER A 53 -15.60 5.19 -15.64
CA SER A 53 -15.92 3.76 -15.55
C SER A 53 -15.20 3.09 -14.37
N ASP A 54 -13.93 3.43 -14.15
CA ASP A 54 -13.16 2.89 -13.02
C ASP A 54 -13.65 3.42 -11.68
N TYR A 55 -13.96 4.72 -11.59
CA TYR A 55 -14.49 5.34 -10.39
C TYR A 55 -15.82 4.70 -9.99
N VAL A 56 -16.80 4.67 -10.90
CA VAL A 56 -18.13 4.08 -10.64
C VAL A 56 -18.05 2.59 -10.31
N ARG A 57 -17.19 1.83 -11.01
CA ARG A 57 -17.01 0.41 -10.71
C ARG A 57 -16.44 0.20 -9.30
N ARG A 58 -15.41 0.98 -8.91
CA ARG A 58 -14.80 0.87 -7.59
C ARG A 58 -15.79 1.23 -6.49
N THR A 59 -16.53 2.34 -6.65
CA THR A 59 -17.54 2.77 -5.68
C THR A 59 -18.69 1.79 -5.56
N ALA A 60 -19.16 1.20 -6.68
CA ALA A 60 -20.20 0.17 -6.67
C ALA A 60 -19.78 -1.12 -5.94
N LEU A 61 -18.49 -1.42 -5.89
CA LEU A 61 -17.93 -2.55 -5.13
C LEU A 61 -17.63 -2.20 -3.65
N GLY A 62 -17.99 -0.98 -3.21
CA GLY A 62 -17.78 -0.52 -1.84
C GLY A 62 -16.40 0.09 -1.58
N HIS A 63 -15.53 0.19 -2.59
CA HIS A 63 -14.27 0.93 -2.45
C HIS A 63 -14.54 2.43 -2.33
N ARG A 64 -13.62 3.12 -1.65
CA ARG A 64 -13.65 4.57 -1.49
C ARG A 64 -12.41 5.18 -2.14
N PRO A 65 -12.44 5.46 -3.46
CA PRO A 65 -11.31 6.10 -4.13
C PRO A 65 -10.92 7.40 -3.43
N HIS A 66 -9.67 7.51 -3.02
CA HIS A 66 -9.14 8.70 -2.36
C HIS A 66 -8.80 9.79 -3.37
N LEU A 67 -8.82 11.04 -2.91
CA LEU A 67 -8.32 12.17 -3.67
C LEU A 67 -6.83 11.96 -3.97
N ARG A 68 -6.41 12.25 -5.19
CA ARG A 68 -4.99 12.20 -5.55
C ARG A 68 -4.24 13.28 -4.77
N LEU A 69 -3.14 12.89 -4.14
CA LEU A 69 -2.23 13.83 -3.48
C LEU A 69 -1.68 14.82 -4.51
N THR A 70 -1.61 16.09 -4.12
CA THR A 70 -0.85 17.10 -4.85
C THR A 70 0.65 16.77 -4.80
N GLU A 71 1.44 17.32 -5.71
CA GLU A 71 2.89 17.09 -5.73
C GLU A 71 3.54 17.42 -4.38
N ARG A 72 3.15 18.56 -3.80
CA ARG A 72 3.64 19.00 -2.48
C ARG A 72 3.26 18.04 -1.36
N GLU A 73 2.05 17.49 -1.39
CA GLU A 73 1.61 16.50 -0.39
C GLU A 73 2.33 15.17 -0.56
N ALA A 74 2.58 14.74 -1.81
CA ALA A 74 3.37 13.56 -2.11
C ALA A 74 4.82 13.72 -1.63
N GLU A 75 5.47 14.85 -1.91
CA GLU A 75 6.81 15.18 -1.41
C GLU A 75 6.85 15.17 0.14
N ALA A 76 5.87 15.78 0.79
CA ALA A 76 5.76 15.78 2.25
C ALA A 76 5.59 14.36 2.82
N LEU A 77 4.80 13.51 2.16
CA LEU A 77 4.60 12.12 2.54
C LEU A 77 5.91 11.30 2.40
N CYS A 78 6.66 11.51 1.32
CA CYS A 78 7.98 10.90 1.11
C CYS A 78 8.96 11.33 2.21
N SER A 79 9.09 12.64 2.45
CA SER A 79 9.98 13.17 3.50
C SER A 79 9.64 12.61 4.88
N LEU A 80 8.36 12.46 5.18
CA LEU A 80 7.92 11.92 6.46
C LEU A 80 8.13 10.40 6.57
N SER A 81 8.09 9.67 5.45
CA SER A 81 8.50 8.27 5.37
C SER A 81 9.99 8.08 5.67
N ASP A 82 10.83 8.95 5.08
CA ASP A 82 12.27 8.95 5.33
C ASP A 82 12.59 9.26 6.80
N ALA A 83 11.96 10.30 7.35
CA ALA A 83 12.10 10.68 8.75
C ALA A 83 11.67 9.55 9.72
N ARG A 84 10.61 8.79 9.38
CA ARG A 84 10.26 7.58 10.14
C ARG A 84 11.36 6.54 10.05
N GLY A 85 11.92 6.31 8.87
CA GLY A 85 13.03 5.38 8.68
C GLY A 85 14.22 5.73 9.57
N ASP A 86 14.59 7.01 9.61
CA ASP A 86 15.62 7.52 10.51
C ASP A 86 15.27 7.31 11.99
N LEU A 87 14.04 7.63 12.39
CA LEU A 87 13.59 7.46 13.76
C LEU A 87 13.65 5.99 14.20
N ILE A 88 13.26 5.04 13.33
CA ILE A 88 13.38 3.60 13.58
C ILE A 88 14.83 3.21 13.79
N ARG A 89 15.74 3.67 12.92
CA ARG A 89 17.19 3.40 13.03
C ARG A 89 17.76 3.92 14.34
N ILE A 90 17.45 5.16 14.72
CA ILE A 90 17.91 5.76 15.97
C ILE A 90 17.36 4.99 17.17
N VAL A 91 16.05 4.70 17.21
CA VAL A 91 15.44 3.92 18.30
C VAL A 91 16.08 2.54 18.42
N ALA A 92 16.36 1.87 17.30
CA ALA A 92 17.04 0.57 17.29
C ALA A 92 18.47 0.67 17.87
N ALA A 93 19.24 1.69 17.47
CA ALA A 93 20.57 1.94 18.01
C ALA A 93 20.55 2.24 19.51
N VAL A 94 19.60 3.05 19.99
CA VAL A 94 19.47 3.36 21.42
C VAL A 94 19.06 2.11 22.23
N LYS A 95 18.23 1.24 21.65
CA LYS A 95 17.84 -0.03 22.28
C LYS A 95 19.01 -1.01 22.40
N SER A 96 19.95 -1.03 21.45
CA SER A 96 21.09 -1.94 21.48
C SER A 96 22.18 -1.53 22.47
N ILE A 97 22.20 -0.27 22.92
CA ILE A 97 23.07 0.17 24.01
C ILE A 97 22.62 -0.49 25.32
N GLN A 98 23.56 -1.14 26.02
CA GLN A 98 23.32 -1.74 27.33
C GLN A 98 22.79 -0.68 28.32
N ALA A 99 21.85 -1.07 29.18
CA ALA A 99 21.11 -0.12 30.02
C ALA A 99 22.00 0.68 30.98
N ASP A 100 23.04 0.06 31.51
CA ASP A 100 24.10 0.64 32.34
C ASP A 100 24.94 1.69 31.59
N LYS A 101 25.17 1.49 30.28
CA LYS A 101 25.93 2.40 29.42
C LYS A 101 25.11 3.54 28.82
N ARG A 102 23.77 3.44 28.82
CA ARG A 102 22.90 4.52 28.30
C ARG A 102 23.07 5.84 29.05
N ALA A 103 23.36 5.80 30.35
CA ALA A 103 23.62 6.99 31.16
C ALA A 103 24.86 7.77 30.69
N ILE A 104 25.86 7.09 30.12
CA ILE A 104 27.10 7.71 29.62
C ILE A 104 26.82 8.59 28.40
N TYR A 105 25.93 8.14 27.51
CA TYR A 105 25.64 8.84 26.26
C TYR A 105 24.57 9.92 26.38
N PHE A 106 23.59 9.74 27.27
CA PHE A 106 22.41 10.62 27.31
C PHE A 106 22.28 11.44 28.59
N SER A 107 23.18 11.26 29.56
CA SER A 107 23.21 11.92 30.88
C SER A 107 22.00 11.66 31.79
N ASP A 108 20.78 11.63 31.24
CA ASP A 108 19.53 11.26 31.91
C ASP A 108 18.86 10.08 31.21
N THR A 109 18.87 8.92 31.86
CA THR A 109 18.24 7.70 31.35
C THR A 109 16.71 7.80 31.30
N ARG A 110 16.09 8.57 32.20
CA ARG A 110 14.63 8.74 32.24
C ARG A 110 14.14 9.50 31.02
N PHE A 111 14.87 10.54 30.62
CA PHE A 111 14.60 11.28 29.40
C PHE A 111 14.61 10.35 28.18
N VAL A 112 15.64 9.52 28.03
CA VAL A 112 15.76 8.59 26.88
C VAL A 112 14.62 7.60 26.84
N GLU A 113 14.23 7.06 27.99
CA GLU A 113 13.10 6.14 28.08
C GLU A 113 11.78 6.80 27.68
N GLN A 114 11.53 8.03 28.14
CA GLN A 114 10.35 8.80 27.76
C GLN A 114 10.36 9.16 26.27
N TRP A 115 11.52 9.59 25.75
CA TRP A 115 11.72 9.88 24.35
C TRP A 115 11.47 8.65 23.48
N MET A 116 12.01 7.48 23.84
CA MET A 116 11.76 6.23 23.12
C MET A 116 10.28 5.83 23.12
N LYS A 117 9.58 6.03 24.25
CA LYS A 117 8.12 5.79 24.33
C LYS A 117 7.36 6.71 23.37
N ALA A 118 7.73 8.00 23.32
CA ALA A 118 7.12 8.95 22.39
C ALA A 118 7.43 8.62 20.93
N ALA A 119 8.68 8.29 20.60
CA ALA A 119 9.11 7.88 19.27
C ALA A 119 8.36 6.64 18.77
N THR A 120 8.14 5.66 19.63
CA THR A 120 7.37 4.45 19.29
C THR A 120 5.91 4.79 18.94
N LYS A 121 5.29 5.74 19.65
CA LYS A 121 3.94 6.22 19.32
C LYS A 121 3.90 6.89 17.94
N LEU A 122 4.90 7.71 17.62
CA LEU A 122 4.99 8.36 16.30
C LEU A 122 5.15 7.33 15.16
N ILE A 123 6.03 6.34 15.34
CA ILE A 123 6.22 5.24 14.38
C ILE A 123 4.90 4.49 14.17
N SER A 124 4.19 4.16 15.24
CA SER A 124 2.89 3.47 15.16
C SER A 124 1.83 4.32 14.46
N ARG A 125 1.77 5.62 14.78
CA ARG A 125 0.83 6.54 14.13
C ARG A 125 1.09 6.64 12.63
N TRP A 126 2.36 6.65 12.21
CA TRP A 126 2.70 6.63 10.80
C TRP A 126 2.23 5.36 10.09
N ASN A 127 2.43 4.19 10.70
CA ASN A 127 1.95 2.92 10.13
C ASN A 127 0.43 2.96 9.89
N GLN A 128 -0.34 3.61 10.75
CA GLN A 128 -1.78 3.77 10.57
C GLN A 128 -2.12 4.69 9.40
N ILE A 129 -1.36 5.76 9.21
CA ILE A 129 -1.53 6.67 8.07
C ILE A 129 -1.19 5.93 6.76
N GLU A 130 -0.07 5.20 6.76
CA GLU A 130 0.35 4.37 5.61
C GLU A 130 -0.68 3.28 5.28
N ALA A 131 -1.25 2.61 6.28
CA ALA A 131 -2.33 1.64 6.08
C ALA A 131 -3.58 2.31 5.48
N TYR A 132 -4.01 3.45 6.03
CA TYR A 132 -5.16 4.21 5.54
C TYR A 132 -5.02 4.66 4.08
N LEU A 133 -3.80 5.00 3.63
CA LEU A 133 -3.56 5.42 2.25
C LEU A 133 -3.58 4.25 1.25
N ASN A 134 -3.36 3.02 1.74
CA ASN A 134 -3.30 1.81 0.91
C ASN A 134 -4.61 1.01 0.91
N GLU A 135 -5.55 1.31 1.81
CA GLU A 135 -6.91 0.75 1.90
C GLU A 135 -7.94 1.52 1.07
#